data_AF-A0A6C0IN39-F1
#
_entry.id   AF-A0A6C0IN39-F1
#
_cell.length_a   1.000
_cell.length_b   1.000
_cell.length_c   1.000
_cell.angle_alpha   90.00
_cell.angle_beta   90.00
_cell.angle_gamma   90.00
#
_symmetry.space_group_name_H-M   'P 1'
#
loop_
_entity.id
_entity.type
_entity.pdbx_description
1 polymer ?
#
loop_
_entity_poly.entity_id
_entity_poly.type
_entity_poly.pdbx_seq_one_letter_code
_entity_poly.pdbx_strand_id
1 'polypeptide(L)'
;MFSNVFSNSQTVGCAYPVIKETIPQSERGYHTNNKYPNVPPLMNDGRAITAAWQPHATENAKIKEDNQIKSNWQYRRYLTKNAGDVMKSNFLASSNDTGYNYRPVDVPSIQSNIVSQKNTPYKFESLLDNTQPFGHTTSDLKATYLTREQLYSRKISPVVTQENLIKKQVMANENSK
;
A
#
# COMPACT_ATOMS: atom_id res chain seq x y z
N MET A 1 -23.23 51.18 -3.90
CA MET A 1 -22.84 50.13 -4.87
C MET A 1 -22.89 48.81 -4.11
N PHE A 2 -23.94 48.01 -4.30
CA PHE A 2 -24.11 46.75 -3.57
C PHE A 2 -23.49 45.61 -4.39
N SER A 3 -22.51 44.93 -3.81
CA SER A 3 -21.81 43.80 -4.40
C SER A 3 -22.70 42.55 -4.39
N ASN A 4 -22.98 42.00 -5.57
CA ASN A 4 -23.62 40.70 -5.73
C ASN A 4 -22.69 39.59 -5.23
N VAL A 5 -22.90 39.15 -3.98
CA VAL A 5 -22.31 37.91 -3.47
C VAL A 5 -23.18 36.77 -4.00
N PHE A 6 -22.79 36.21 -5.14
CA PHE A 6 -23.39 34.97 -5.61
C PHE A 6 -23.01 33.85 -4.64
N SER A 7 -24.01 33.34 -3.93
CA SER A 7 -23.93 32.08 -3.20
C SER A 7 -23.63 30.96 -4.20
N ASN A 8 -22.40 30.44 -4.17
CA ASN A 8 -22.06 29.19 -4.83
C ASN A 8 -22.62 28.02 -4.00
N SER A 9 -23.95 27.91 -3.97
CA SER A 9 -24.64 26.74 -3.43
C SER A 9 -24.35 25.56 -4.35
N GLN A 10 -23.50 24.65 -3.90
CA GLN A 10 -23.25 23.41 -4.62
C GLN A 10 -24.34 22.39 -4.28
N THR A 11 -24.84 21.68 -5.29
CA THR A 11 -25.91 20.69 -5.13
C THR A 11 -25.37 19.40 -4.50
N VAL A 12 -26.17 18.66 -3.74
CA VAL A 12 -25.75 17.42 -3.03
C VAL A 12 -25.05 16.41 -3.95
N GLY A 13 -25.32 16.45 -5.25
CA GLY A 13 -24.66 15.61 -6.26
C GLY A 13 -23.17 15.86 -6.43
N CYS A 14 -22.62 17.01 -6.03
CA CYS A 14 -21.18 17.26 -6.07
C CYS A 14 -20.43 16.61 -4.89
N ALA A 15 -21.14 16.24 -3.82
CA ALA A 15 -20.52 15.57 -2.67
C ALA A 15 -20.10 14.13 -3.00
N TYR A 16 -20.74 13.51 -4.00
CA TYR A 16 -20.46 12.15 -4.45
C TYR A 16 -20.37 12.11 -5.98
N PRO A 17 -19.23 12.48 -6.59
CA PRO A 17 -19.06 12.32 -8.03
C PRO A 17 -19.23 10.84 -8.39
N VAL A 18 -20.08 10.56 -9.38
CA VAL A 18 -20.19 9.22 -9.96
C VAL A 18 -18.90 8.94 -10.73
N ILE A 19 -17.93 8.34 -10.05
CA ILE A 19 -16.68 7.90 -10.65
C ILE A 19 -17.02 6.70 -11.53
N LYS A 20 -17.08 6.89 -12.84
CA LYS A 20 -17.04 5.77 -13.78
C LYS A 20 -15.64 5.19 -13.68
N GLU A 21 -15.49 3.99 -13.12
CA GLU A 21 -14.19 3.31 -13.05
C GLU A 21 -13.60 3.23 -14.47
N THR A 22 -12.44 3.84 -14.69
CA THR A 22 -11.70 3.83 -15.96
C THR A 22 -10.90 2.55 -16.17
N ILE A 23 -10.94 1.65 -15.19
CA ILE A 23 -10.17 0.42 -15.12
C ILE A 23 -11.17 -0.71 -15.34
N PRO A 24 -10.90 -1.68 -16.25
CA PRO A 24 -11.81 -2.80 -16.47
C PRO A 24 -12.07 -3.53 -15.16
N GLN A 25 -13.34 -3.76 -14.82
CA GLN A 25 -13.70 -4.56 -13.65
C GLN A 25 -13.09 -5.95 -13.77
N SER A 26 -12.51 -6.46 -12.68
CA SER A 26 -12.00 -7.83 -12.70
C SER A 26 -13.17 -8.80 -12.84
N GLU A 27 -12.94 -9.92 -13.54
CA GLU A 27 -13.93 -10.99 -13.70
C GLU A 27 -14.48 -11.53 -12.36
N ARG A 28 -13.73 -11.34 -11.26
CA ARG A 28 -14.12 -11.80 -9.93
C ARG A 28 -14.89 -10.76 -9.11
N GLY A 29 -15.19 -9.58 -9.66
CA GLY A 29 -15.99 -8.55 -9.02
C GLY A 29 -15.28 -7.72 -7.95
N TYR A 30 -13.95 -7.84 -7.85
CA TYR A 30 -13.12 -7.06 -6.93
C TYR A 30 -12.05 -6.27 -7.69
N HIS A 31 -11.52 -5.19 -7.13
CA HIS A 31 -10.46 -4.41 -7.79
C HIS A 31 -9.17 -5.25 -7.93
N THR A 32 -8.10 -4.75 -8.55
CA THR A 32 -6.79 -5.45 -8.55
C THR A 32 -5.92 -4.99 -7.38
N ASN A 33 -4.99 -5.81 -6.91
CA ASN A 33 -4.01 -5.40 -5.90
C ASN A 33 -3.13 -4.24 -6.40
N ASN A 34 -2.94 -3.21 -5.57
CA ASN A 34 -2.12 -2.02 -5.89
C ASN A 34 -0.66 -2.34 -6.25
N LYS A 35 -0.13 -3.52 -5.90
CA LYS A 35 1.24 -3.96 -6.17
C LYS A 35 1.34 -5.17 -7.10
N TYR A 36 0.28 -5.95 -7.29
CA TYR A 36 0.33 -7.14 -8.17
C TYR A 36 -1.00 -7.34 -8.91
N PRO A 37 -1.12 -6.94 -10.18
CA PRO A 37 -2.39 -6.96 -10.91
C PRO A 37 -3.12 -8.32 -10.91
N ASN A 38 -2.38 -9.42 -10.86
CA ASN A 38 -2.90 -10.79 -10.94
C ASN A 38 -3.28 -11.40 -9.57
N VAL A 39 -3.18 -10.66 -8.46
CA VAL A 39 -3.54 -11.16 -7.13
C VAL A 39 -4.71 -10.35 -6.54
N PRO A 40 -5.47 -10.93 -5.59
CA PRO A 40 -6.57 -10.24 -4.95
C PRO A 40 -6.13 -8.93 -4.26
N PRO A 41 -6.99 -7.90 -4.21
CA PRO A 41 -6.72 -6.70 -3.44
C PRO A 41 -6.31 -6.98 -2.00
N LEU A 42 -5.30 -6.25 -1.55
CA LEU A 42 -4.90 -6.19 -0.15
C LEU A 42 -5.80 -5.17 0.57
N MET A 43 -6.57 -5.64 1.55
CA MET A 43 -7.31 -4.76 2.46
C MET A 43 -6.35 -4.12 3.48
N ASN A 44 -6.71 -2.95 4.04
CA ASN A 44 -5.90 -2.24 5.04
C ASN A 44 -5.62 -3.11 6.28
N ASP A 45 -6.60 -3.93 6.65
CA ASP A 45 -6.58 -4.81 7.83
C ASP A 45 -5.83 -6.14 7.56
N GLY A 46 -5.25 -6.30 6.36
CA GLY A 46 -4.46 -7.45 5.97
C GLY A 46 -5.28 -8.69 5.58
N ARG A 47 -6.61 -8.60 5.53
CA ARG A 47 -7.45 -9.72 5.08
C ARG A 47 -7.41 -9.87 3.55
N ALA A 48 -7.37 -11.11 3.09
CA ALA A 48 -7.61 -11.43 1.68
C ALA A 48 -9.11 -11.36 1.36
N ILE A 49 -9.50 -10.95 0.15
CA ILE A 49 -10.94 -10.93 -0.22
C ILE A 49 -11.49 -12.34 -0.41
N THR A 50 -10.63 -13.31 -0.71
CA THR A 50 -10.98 -14.74 -0.69
C THR A 50 -10.98 -15.32 0.73
N ALA A 51 -10.67 -14.52 1.76
CA ALA A 51 -10.70 -14.99 3.14
C ALA A 51 -12.15 -15.35 3.49
N ALA A 52 -12.35 -16.63 3.79
CA ALA A 52 -13.63 -17.15 4.23
C ALA A 52 -13.60 -17.36 5.74
N TRP A 53 -12.97 -16.45 6.50
CA TRP A 53 -12.77 -16.59 7.93
C TRP A 53 -14.06 -17.06 8.61
N GLN A 54 -14.04 -18.30 9.11
CA GLN A 54 -15.11 -18.86 9.91
C GLN A 54 -14.62 -18.99 11.34
N PRO A 55 -15.46 -18.70 12.34
CA PRO A 55 -15.13 -19.04 13.72
C PRO A 55 -14.83 -20.53 13.86
N HIS A 56 -13.79 -20.90 14.61
CA HIS A 56 -13.45 -22.31 14.87
C HIS A 56 -14.60 -23.10 15.52
N ALA A 57 -15.53 -22.43 16.20
CA ALA A 57 -16.76 -23.06 16.70
C ALA A 57 -17.64 -23.62 15.56
N THR A 58 -17.75 -22.88 14.44
CA THR A 58 -18.48 -23.29 13.24
C THR A 58 -17.77 -24.45 12.56
N GLU A 59 -16.44 -24.39 12.41
CA GLU A 59 -15.65 -25.51 11.87
C GLU A 59 -15.78 -26.76 12.73
N ASN A 60 -15.75 -26.63 14.05
CA ASN A 60 -15.94 -27.75 14.96
C ASN A 60 -17.36 -28.33 14.87
N ALA A 61 -18.38 -27.48 14.74
CA ALA A 61 -19.75 -27.92 14.48
C ALA A 61 -19.81 -28.76 13.20
N LYS A 62 -19.16 -28.29 12.14
CA LYS A 62 -19.06 -28.98 10.87
C LYS A 62 -18.29 -30.30 10.96
N ILE A 63 -17.17 -30.36 11.68
CA ILE A 63 -16.44 -31.62 11.93
C ILE A 63 -17.33 -32.65 12.61
N LYS A 64 -18.14 -32.23 13.59
CA LYS A 64 -19.09 -33.13 14.27
C LYS A 64 -20.21 -33.60 13.34
N GLU A 65 -20.73 -32.72 12.51
CA GLU A 65 -21.79 -33.02 11.53
C GLU A 65 -21.28 -33.97 10.43
N ASP A 66 -20.20 -33.60 9.74
CA ASP A 66 -19.62 -34.33 8.61
C ASP A 66 -19.17 -35.75 9.02
N ASN A 67 -18.70 -35.92 10.26
CA ASN A 67 -18.24 -37.21 10.79
C ASN A 67 -19.26 -37.91 11.70
N GLN A 68 -20.49 -37.39 11.76
CA GLN A 68 -21.60 -37.95 12.54
C GLN A 68 -21.24 -38.25 14.02
N ILE A 69 -20.47 -37.36 14.64
CA ILE A 69 -19.95 -37.52 16.01
C ILE A 69 -21.07 -37.20 17.00
N LYS A 70 -21.53 -38.21 17.74
CA LYS A 70 -22.65 -38.08 18.68
C LYS A 70 -22.21 -38.03 20.14
N SER A 71 -21.02 -38.56 20.46
CA SER A 71 -20.53 -38.63 21.84
C SER A 71 -19.16 -37.98 22.02
N ASN A 72 -18.89 -37.53 23.25
CA ASN A 72 -17.61 -36.90 23.59
C ASN A 72 -16.42 -37.86 23.40
N TRP A 73 -16.61 -39.14 23.68
CA TRP A 73 -15.57 -40.15 23.43
C TRP A 73 -15.23 -40.27 21.94
N GLN A 74 -16.24 -40.29 21.06
CA GLN A 74 -16.03 -40.31 19.60
C GLN A 74 -15.28 -39.06 19.14
N TYR A 75 -15.64 -37.90 19.68
CA TYR A 75 -14.96 -36.63 19.37
C TYR A 75 -13.48 -36.67 19.74
N ARG A 76 -13.14 -37.07 20.97
CA ARG A 76 -11.75 -37.19 21.42
C ARG A 76 -10.97 -38.19 20.56
N ARG A 77 -11.56 -39.33 20.21
CA ARG A 77 -10.94 -40.34 19.34
C ARG A 77 -10.73 -39.83 17.91
N TYR A 78 -11.66 -39.06 17.38
CA TYR A 78 -11.53 -38.47 16.05
C TYR A 78 -10.37 -37.45 16.02
N LEU A 79 -10.32 -36.56 17.01
CA LEU A 79 -9.26 -35.56 17.09
C LEU A 79 -7.89 -36.19 17.27
N THR A 80 -7.74 -37.23 18.09
CA THR A 80 -6.43 -37.88 18.26
C THR A 80 -5.97 -38.63 17.02
N LYS A 81 -6.90 -39.28 16.29
CA LYS A 81 -6.57 -39.99 15.05
C LYS A 81 -6.28 -39.07 13.87
N ASN A 82 -7.00 -37.96 13.75
CA ASN A 82 -6.92 -37.04 12.60
C ASN A 82 -6.25 -35.70 12.96
N ALA A 83 -5.49 -35.65 14.07
CA ALA A 83 -4.89 -34.41 14.58
C ALA A 83 -4.05 -33.70 13.50
N GLY A 84 -3.23 -34.46 12.77
CA GLY A 84 -2.36 -33.93 11.71
C GLY A 84 -3.15 -33.22 10.62
N ASP A 85 -4.23 -33.82 10.15
CA ASP A 85 -5.06 -33.27 9.07
C ASP A 85 -5.84 -32.04 9.53
N VAL A 86 -6.39 -32.07 10.74
CA VAL A 86 -7.09 -30.92 11.33
C VAL A 86 -6.14 -29.74 11.49
N MET A 87 -4.93 -29.96 12.01
CA MET A 87 -3.91 -28.92 12.13
C MET A 87 -3.50 -28.37 10.77
N LYS A 88 -3.29 -29.25 9.77
CA LYS A 88 -2.93 -28.85 8.41
C LYS A 88 -4.04 -28.02 7.75
N SER A 89 -5.29 -28.46 7.86
CA SER A 89 -6.45 -27.74 7.29
C SER A 89 -6.60 -26.36 7.92
N ASN A 90 -6.52 -26.27 9.26
CA ASN A 90 -6.61 -25.00 9.97
C ASN A 90 -5.46 -24.06 9.59
N PHE A 91 -4.24 -24.58 9.47
CA PHE A 91 -3.10 -23.80 8.99
C PHE A 91 -3.31 -23.27 7.57
N LEU A 92 -3.80 -24.09 6.65
CA LEU A 92 -4.07 -23.66 5.27
C LEU A 92 -5.18 -22.62 5.19
N ALA A 93 -6.26 -22.77 5.95
CA ALA A 93 -7.35 -21.79 6.02
C ALA A 93 -6.86 -20.44 6.58
N SER A 94 -6.14 -20.47 7.71
CA SER A 94 -5.54 -19.28 8.32
C SER A 94 -4.51 -18.60 7.40
N SER A 95 -3.72 -19.40 6.68
CA SER A 95 -2.76 -18.91 5.70
C SER A 95 -3.47 -18.28 4.50
N ASN A 96 -4.63 -18.80 4.08
CA ASN A 96 -5.43 -18.19 3.03
C ASN A 96 -5.97 -16.81 3.45
N ASP A 97 -6.49 -16.73 4.67
CA ASP A 97 -7.07 -15.50 5.22
C ASP A 97 -6.05 -14.36 5.34
N THR A 98 -4.80 -14.70 5.66
CA THR A 98 -3.68 -13.77 5.80
C THR A 98 -2.90 -13.54 4.50
N GLY A 99 -3.33 -14.16 3.39
CA GLY A 99 -2.64 -14.06 2.10
C GLY A 99 -1.31 -14.83 2.02
N TYR A 100 -0.99 -15.66 3.02
CA TYR A 100 0.19 -16.52 3.10
C TYR A 100 0.00 -17.87 2.37
N ASN A 101 -0.63 -17.87 1.19
CA ASN A 101 -0.89 -19.11 0.44
C ASN A 101 0.35 -19.71 -0.23
N TYR A 102 1.40 -18.91 -0.37
CA TYR A 102 2.64 -19.31 -1.05
C TYR A 102 3.81 -18.73 -0.26
N ARG A 103 4.73 -19.59 0.20
CA ARG A 103 6.01 -19.15 0.73
C ARG A 103 6.77 -18.52 -0.44
N PRO A 104 7.16 -17.23 -0.40
CA PRO A 104 8.05 -16.65 -1.41
C PRO A 104 9.46 -17.17 -1.14
N VAL A 105 9.64 -18.47 -1.39
CA VAL A 105 10.87 -19.22 -1.29
C VAL A 105 10.99 -20.03 -2.60
N ASP A 106 10.59 -19.41 -3.71
CA ASP A 106 11.43 -19.46 -4.92
C ASP A 106 12.65 -18.57 -4.66
N VAL A 107 13.42 -18.85 -3.60
CA VAL A 107 14.84 -18.53 -3.67
C VAL A 107 15.33 -19.44 -4.78
N PRO A 108 15.93 -18.92 -5.85
CA PRO A 108 16.59 -19.77 -6.82
C PRO A 108 17.49 -20.71 -6.01
N SER A 109 17.38 -22.02 -6.24
CA SER A 109 18.32 -22.97 -5.66
C SER A 109 19.72 -22.38 -5.81
N ILE A 110 20.53 -22.37 -4.74
CA ILE A 110 21.92 -21.89 -4.81
C ILE A 110 22.68 -22.60 -5.96
N GLN A 111 22.24 -23.82 -6.32
CA GLN A 111 22.79 -24.63 -7.41
C GLN A 111 22.30 -24.23 -8.81
N SER A 112 21.24 -23.43 -8.92
CA SER A 112 20.68 -23.03 -10.22
C SER A 112 21.54 -21.98 -10.95
N ASN A 113 22.42 -21.27 -10.23
CA ASN A 113 23.28 -20.21 -10.77
C ASN A 113 22.51 -19.08 -11.51
N ILE A 114 21.18 -18.99 -11.31
CA ILE A 114 20.32 -17.99 -11.95
C ILE A 114 20.18 -16.81 -10.98
N VAL A 115 20.93 -15.73 -11.23
CA VAL A 115 20.71 -14.45 -10.51
C VAL A 115 19.49 -13.77 -11.13
N SER A 116 18.30 -14.13 -10.66
CA SER A 116 17.09 -13.35 -10.98
C SER A 116 17.04 -12.17 -10.03
N GLN A 117 17.29 -10.95 -10.51
CA GLN A 117 17.13 -9.69 -9.77
C GLN A 117 15.64 -9.43 -9.45
N LYS A 118 15.03 -10.28 -8.61
CA LYS A 118 13.67 -10.08 -8.14
C LYS A 118 13.75 -9.35 -6.80
N ASN A 119 13.51 -8.04 -6.82
CA ASN A 119 13.41 -7.11 -5.68
C ASN A 119 14.64 -6.24 -5.37
N THR A 120 15.21 -5.53 -6.34
CA THR A 120 15.94 -4.30 -5.99
C THR A 120 14.96 -3.14 -5.81
N PRO A 121 15.06 -2.34 -4.73
CA PRO A 121 14.20 -1.17 -4.55
C PRO A 121 14.38 -0.18 -5.70
N TYR A 122 13.30 0.52 -6.07
CA TYR A 122 13.37 1.57 -7.09
C TYR A 122 14.34 2.67 -6.65
N LYS A 123 15.28 3.01 -7.54
CA LYS A 123 16.23 4.10 -7.32
C LYS A 123 15.80 5.28 -8.18
N PHE A 124 15.67 6.44 -7.55
CA PHE A 124 15.44 7.70 -8.24
C PHE A 124 16.77 8.21 -8.79
N GLU A 125 16.76 8.72 -10.02
CA GLU A 125 17.99 9.18 -10.70
C GLU A 125 18.52 10.50 -10.11
N SER A 126 17.63 11.33 -9.57
CA SER A 126 18.00 12.61 -8.96
C SER A 126 16.98 13.05 -7.90
N LEU A 127 17.35 14.05 -7.09
CA LEU A 127 16.43 14.67 -6.12
C LEU A 127 15.21 15.33 -6.76
N LEU A 128 15.30 15.69 -8.04
CA LEU A 128 14.23 16.32 -8.81
C LEU A 128 13.40 15.31 -9.63
N ASP A 129 13.74 14.03 -9.53
CA ASP A 129 13.03 12.95 -10.21
C ASP A 129 11.67 12.72 -9.55
N ASN A 130 10.60 13.01 -10.29
CA ASN A 130 9.21 12.85 -9.86
C ASN A 130 8.57 11.57 -10.40
N THR A 131 9.35 10.65 -10.96
CA THR A 131 8.85 9.37 -11.45
C THR A 131 8.17 8.58 -10.33
N GLN A 132 6.99 8.03 -10.59
CA GLN A 132 6.26 7.24 -9.60
C GLN A 132 6.31 5.78 -10.02
N PRO A 133 7.21 4.97 -9.43
CA PRO A 133 7.24 3.54 -9.74
C PRO A 133 5.96 2.86 -9.28
N PHE A 134 5.72 1.65 -9.79
CA PHE A 134 4.55 0.89 -9.43
C PHE A 134 4.47 0.63 -7.92
N GLY A 135 3.29 0.87 -7.31
CA GLY A 135 3.08 0.78 -5.87
C GLY A 135 3.65 1.97 -5.07
N HIS A 136 4.03 3.08 -5.73
CA HIS A 136 4.46 4.29 -5.05
C HIS A 136 3.35 4.84 -4.14
N THR A 137 3.64 4.94 -2.84
CA THR A 137 2.77 5.56 -1.86
C THR A 137 3.35 6.89 -1.38
N THR A 138 2.47 7.89 -1.23
CA THR A 138 2.80 9.21 -0.68
C THR A 138 2.12 9.38 0.67
N SER A 139 2.89 9.74 1.70
CA SER A 139 2.37 10.25 2.97
C SER A 139 2.63 11.74 3.09
N ASP A 140 1.88 12.41 3.96
CA ASP A 140 2.07 13.80 4.36
C ASP A 140 3.50 14.07 4.89
N LEU A 141 4.00 13.18 5.77
CA LEU A 141 5.36 13.25 6.29
C LEU A 141 6.40 13.06 5.18
N LYS A 142 6.18 12.10 4.27
CA LYS A 142 7.10 11.84 3.14
C LYS A 142 7.14 13.04 2.18
N ALA A 143 5.99 13.62 1.85
CA ALA A 143 5.91 14.79 0.98
C ALA A 143 6.62 16.00 1.60
N THR A 144 6.41 16.25 2.89
CA THR A 144 7.07 17.34 3.62
C THR A 144 8.58 17.16 3.67
N TYR A 145 9.05 15.93 3.89
CA TYR A 145 10.48 15.62 3.90
C TYR A 145 11.11 15.81 2.52
N LEU A 146 10.56 15.19 1.48
CA LEU A 146 11.13 15.26 0.12
C LEU A 146 11.15 16.70 -0.43
N THR A 147 10.10 17.48 -0.20
CA THR A 147 10.07 18.89 -0.64
C THR A 147 11.11 19.74 0.08
N ARG A 148 11.36 19.47 1.37
CA ARG A 148 12.44 20.12 2.14
C ARG A 148 13.81 19.78 1.56
N GLU A 149 14.09 18.51 1.27
CA GLU A 149 15.37 18.10 0.66
C GLU A 149 15.56 18.69 -0.74
N GLN A 150 14.51 18.71 -1.56
CA GLN A 150 14.53 19.37 -2.86
C GLN A 150 14.83 20.88 -2.74
N LEU A 151 14.23 21.57 -1.76
CA LEU A 151 14.51 22.97 -1.49
C LEU A 151 15.97 23.18 -1.03
N TYR A 152 16.47 22.32 -0.13
CA TYR A 152 17.86 22.39 0.33
C TYR A 152 18.86 22.15 -0.80
N SER A 153 18.58 21.22 -1.71
CA SER A 153 19.45 20.95 -2.86
C SER A 153 19.59 22.14 -3.82
N ARG A 154 18.59 23.03 -3.84
CA ARG A 154 18.59 24.27 -4.63
C ARG A 154 19.21 25.45 -3.89
N LYS A 155 19.68 25.27 -2.65
CA LYS A 155 20.36 26.35 -1.94
C LYS A 155 21.69 26.63 -2.62
N ILE A 156 21.78 27.84 -3.16
CA ILE A 156 23.00 28.40 -3.72
C ILE A 156 23.46 29.49 -2.76
N SER A 157 24.72 29.45 -2.33
CA SER A 157 25.30 30.57 -1.60
C SER A 157 25.66 31.65 -2.60
N PRO A 158 25.11 32.87 -2.49
CA PRO A 158 25.52 33.95 -3.38
C PRO A 158 26.99 34.26 -3.17
N VAL A 159 27.77 34.29 -4.25
CA VAL A 159 29.15 34.78 -4.20
C VAL A 159 29.10 36.30 -4.13
N VAL A 160 29.51 36.84 -2.98
CA VAL A 160 29.62 38.29 -2.77
C VAL A 160 31.04 38.70 -3.16
N THR A 161 31.21 39.23 -4.37
CA THR A 161 32.47 39.81 -4.82
C THR A 161 32.63 41.25 -4.31
N GLN A 162 33.88 41.71 -4.18
CA GLN A 162 34.21 43.08 -3.74
C GLN A 162 33.47 44.14 -4.58
N GLU A 163 33.35 43.92 -5.90
CA GLU A 163 32.64 44.81 -6.82
C GLU A 163 31.13 44.91 -6.51
N ASN A 164 30.50 43.81 -6.06
CA ASN A 164 29.10 43.77 -5.66
C ASN A 164 28.87 44.55 -4.36
N LEU A 165 29.85 44.53 -3.44
CA LEU A 165 29.81 45.32 -2.21
C LEU A 165 29.95 46.82 -2.50
N ILE A 166 30.90 47.20 -3.36
CA ILE A 166 31.12 48.60 -3.75
C ILE A 166 29.89 49.15 -4.49
N LYS A 167 29.34 48.41 -5.46
CA LYS A 167 28.10 48.81 -6.17
C LYS A 167 26.93 49.02 -5.22
N LYS A 168 26.76 48.14 -4.21
CA LYS A 168 25.69 48.27 -3.21
C LYS A 168 25.87 49.51 -2.32
N GLN A 169 27.10 49.87 -1.95
CA GLN A 169 27.38 51.09 -1.19
C GLN A 169 27.10 52.37 -2.00
N VAL A 170 27.45 52.39 -3.29
CA VAL A 170 27.17 53.53 -4.18
C VAL A 170 25.67 53.76 -4.35
N MET A 171 24.89 52.70 -4.63
CA MET A 171 23.42 52.82 -4.77
C MET A 171 22.71 53.22 -3.46
N ALA A 172 23.26 52.87 -2.29
CA ALA A 172 22.69 53.28 -1.01
C ALA A 172 22.85 54.80 -0.75
N ASN A 173 23.96 55.38 -1.20
CA ASN A 173 24.26 56.81 -1.04
C ASN A 173 23.51 57.70 -2.05
N GLU A 174 23.14 57.17 -3.21
CA GLU A 174 22.31 57.89 -4.19
C GLU A 174 20.85 57.98 -3.78
N ASN A 175 20.32 57.01 -3.03
CA ASN A 175 18.94 57.00 -2.54
C ASN A 175 18.76 57.76 -1.20
N SER A 176 19.81 58.36 -0.63
CA SER A 176 19.77 59.13 0.62
C SER A 176 19.92 60.65 0.40
N LYS A 177 19.73 61.12 -0.83
CA LYS A 177 19.61 62.54 -1.19
C LYS A 177 18.21 62.80 -1.74
#